data_AF-A0A7L2WF63-F1
#
_entry.id   AF-A0A7L2WF63-F1
#
_cell.length_a   1.000
_cell.length_b   1.000
_cell.length_c   1.000
_cell.angle_alpha   90.00
_cell.angle_beta   90.00
_cell.angle_gamma   90.00
#
_symmetry.space_group_name_H-M   'P 1'
#
loop_
_entity.id
_entity.type
_entity.pdbx_description
1 polymer ?
#
loop_
_entity_poly.entity_id
_entity_poly.type
_entity_poly.pdbx_seq_one_letter_code
_entity_poly.pdbx_strand_id
1 'polypeptide(L)'
;GEKPFKCEFDGCERKFANSSDRKKHSHVHTSDKPYYCKIRGCDKSYTHPSSLRKHMKIHCKSPPPSPPPGSQGYLVAGPPD
;
A
#
# COMPACT_ATOMS: atom_id res chain seq x y z
N GLY A 1 -2.73 33.72 -5.25
CA GLY A 1 -3.82 32.74 -5.44
C GLY A 1 -3.84 31.80 -4.27
N GLU A 2 -4.87 31.90 -3.43
CA GLU A 2 -5.02 31.06 -2.24
C GLU A 2 -5.39 29.62 -2.66
N LYS A 3 -4.82 28.63 -1.97
CA LYS A 3 -5.05 27.20 -2.22
C LYS A 3 -5.82 26.63 -1.02
N PRO A 4 -7.16 26.71 -1.03
CA PRO A 4 -7.97 26.33 0.14
C PRO A 4 -7.99 24.81 0.38
N PHE A 5 -7.70 24.00 -0.65
CA PHE A 5 -7.77 22.54 -0.55
C PHE A 5 -6.46 21.96 -0.02
N LYS A 6 -6.34 21.78 1.29
CA LYS A 6 -5.23 21.05 1.94
C LYS A 6 -5.40 19.54 1.81
N CYS A 7 -4.29 18.82 1.70
CA CYS A 7 -4.27 17.35 1.82
C CYS A 7 -4.74 16.96 3.22
N GLU A 8 -5.58 15.92 3.31
CA GLU A 8 -6.14 15.43 4.58
C GLU A 8 -5.23 14.41 5.27
N PHE A 9 -4.10 14.06 4.67
CA PHE A 9 -3.16 13.11 5.23
C PHE A 9 -2.28 13.78 6.29
N ASP A 10 -2.29 13.22 7.49
CA ASP A 10 -1.48 13.72 8.61
C ASP A 10 0.02 13.68 8.25
N GLY A 11 0.71 14.80 8.44
CA GLY A 11 2.09 14.98 7.99
C GLY A 11 2.26 15.37 6.50
N CYS A 12 1.18 15.61 5.74
CA CYS A 12 1.26 16.17 4.40
C CYS A 12 0.77 17.62 4.33
N GLU A 13 1.70 18.54 4.02
CA GLU A 13 1.40 19.99 3.98
C GLU A 13 0.98 20.50 2.58
N ARG A 14 0.72 19.61 1.62
CA ARG A 14 0.37 20.03 0.24
C ARG A 14 -1.00 20.70 0.19
N LYS A 15 -1.07 21.79 -0.58
CA LYS A 15 -2.30 22.55 -0.85
C LYS A 15 -2.55 22.63 -2.35
N PHE A 16 -3.82 22.59 -2.74
CA PHE A 16 -4.31 22.57 -4.12
C PHE A 16 -5.32 23.70 -4.34
N ALA A 17 -5.41 24.15 -5.60
CA ALA A 17 -6.36 25.19 -5.99
C ALA A 17 -7.78 24.65 -6.16
N ASN A 18 -7.94 23.34 -6.35
CA ASN A 18 -9.23 22.68 -6.52
C ASN A 18 -9.25 21.31 -5.78
N SER A 19 -10.47 20.84 -5.48
CA SER A 19 -10.69 19.56 -4.80
C SER A 19 -10.26 18.35 -5.65
N SER A 20 -10.42 18.43 -6.98
CA SER A 20 -10.07 17.36 -7.92
C SER A 20 -8.58 17.01 -7.87
N ASP A 21 -7.70 18.01 -7.82
CA ASP A 21 -6.26 17.81 -7.75
C ASP A 21 -5.83 17.30 -6.37
N ARG A 22 -6.45 17.80 -5.29
CA ARG A 22 -6.27 17.24 -3.96
C ARG A 22 -6.67 15.77 -3.91
N LYS A 23 -7.80 15.38 -4.52
CA LYS A 23 -8.28 14.00 -4.56
C LYS A 23 -7.40 13.09 -5.42
N LYS A 24 -6.90 13.59 -6.55
CA LYS A 24 -5.87 12.88 -7.33
C LYS A 24 -4.61 12.65 -6.50
N HIS A 25 -4.20 13.67 -5.75
CA HIS A 25 -3.05 13.58 -4.87
C HIS A 25 -3.26 12.61 -3.70
N SER A 26 -4.45 12.52 -3.09
CA SER A 26 -4.69 11.60 -1.97
C SER A 26 -4.40 10.13 -2.32
N HIS A 27 -4.49 9.73 -3.60
CA HIS A 27 -4.08 8.39 -4.04
C HIS A 27 -2.59 8.07 -3.80
N VAL A 28 -1.72 9.08 -3.67
CA VAL A 28 -0.31 8.84 -3.35
C VAL A 28 -0.14 8.42 -1.88
N HIS A 29 -0.99 8.96 -1.01
CA HIS A 29 -1.01 8.66 0.42
C HIS A 29 -1.69 7.34 0.72
N THR A 30 -2.85 7.12 0.10
CA THR A 30 -3.56 5.84 0.22
C THR A 30 -2.77 4.71 -0.42
N SER A 31 -1.75 5.01 -1.25
CA SER A 31 -0.92 4.06 -2.00
C SER A 31 -1.66 2.73 -2.16
N ASP A 32 -2.77 2.80 -2.92
CA ASP A 32 -3.64 1.66 -3.24
C ASP A 32 -2.84 0.73 -4.17
N LYS A 33 -1.86 0.12 -3.55
CA LYS A 33 -0.88 -0.77 -4.10
C LYS A 33 -1.02 -1.99 -3.23
N PRO A 34 -2.00 -2.86 -3.55
CA PRO A 34 -2.20 -4.10 -2.81
C PRO A 34 -0.93 -4.97 -2.79
N TYR A 35 0.04 -4.68 -3.67
CA TYR A 35 1.30 -5.40 -3.79
C TYR A 35 2.47 -4.59 -3.19
N TYR A 36 2.69 -4.72 -1.88
CA TYR A 36 3.84 -4.11 -1.19
C TYR A 36 5.04 -5.06 -1.11
N CYS A 37 6.23 -4.49 -1.04
CA CYS A 37 7.46 -5.24 -0.78
C CYS A 37 7.47 -5.72 0.69
N LYS A 38 7.76 -7.00 0.89
CA LYS A 38 7.81 -7.61 2.24
C LYS A 38 9.19 -7.53 2.89
N ILE A 39 10.18 -6.97 2.19
CA ILE A 39 11.55 -6.85 2.70
C ILE A 39 11.63 -5.68 3.70
N ARG A 40 12.17 -5.96 4.88
CA ARG A 40 12.35 -4.96 5.94
C ARG A 40 13.36 -3.90 5.47
N GLY A 41 13.01 -2.62 5.66
CA GLY A 41 13.78 -1.49 5.13
C GLY A 41 13.51 -1.18 3.65
N CYS A 42 12.49 -1.79 3.03
CA CYS A 42 12.08 -1.48 1.66
C CYS A 42 10.61 -1.02 1.60
N ASP A 43 10.39 0.29 1.57
CA ASP A 43 9.06 0.91 1.51
C ASP A 43 8.53 1.05 0.08
N LYS A 44 8.72 0.02 -0.77
CA LYS A 44 8.24 0.03 -2.15
C LYS A 44 6.92 -0.72 -2.30
N SER A 45 5.97 -0.11 -2.99
CA SER A 45 4.65 -0.69 -3.28
C SER A 45 4.23 -0.51 -4.74
N TYR A 46 3.47 -1.46 -5.26
CA TYR A 46 3.12 -1.60 -6.68
C TYR A 46 1.61 -1.84 -6.88
N THR A 47 1.07 -1.27 -7.95
CA THR A 47 -0.35 -1.44 -8.33
C THR A 47 -0.60 -2.80 -9.00
N HIS A 48 0.45 -3.43 -9.53
CA HIS A 48 0.36 -4.71 -10.25
C HIS A 48 1.32 -5.75 -9.65
N PRO A 49 0.91 -7.05 -9.63
CA PRO A 49 1.74 -8.13 -9.09
C PRO A 49 2.97 -8.41 -9.96
N SER A 50 2.88 -8.17 -11.28
CA SER A 50 4.00 -8.33 -12.21
C SER A 50 5.14 -7.36 -11.89
N SER A 51 4.81 -6.14 -11.49
CA SER A 51 5.78 -5.11 -11.09
C SER A 51 6.45 -5.45 -9.78
N LEU A 52 5.70 -5.93 -8.77
CA LEU A 52 6.27 -6.43 -7.52
C LEU A 52 7.22 -7.61 -7.78
N ARG A 53 6.83 -8.57 -8.62
CA ARG A 53 7.66 -9.74 -8.95
C ARG A 53 8.99 -9.36 -9.60
N LYS A 54 8.97 -8.40 -10.54
CA LYS A 54 10.20 -7.85 -11.13
C LYS A 54 11.06 -7.17 -10.08
N HIS A 55 10.46 -6.39 -9.19
CA HIS A 55 11.15 -5.73 -8.09
C HIS A 55 11.82 -6.71 -7.12
N MET A 56 11.15 -7.82 -6.75
CA MET A 56 11.72 -8.82 -5.86
C MET A 56 13.01 -9.45 -6.38
N LYS A 57 13.27 -9.45 -7.70
CA LYS A 57 14.54 -9.92 -8.27
C LYS A 57 15.73 -9.06 -7.83
N ILE A 58 15.50 -7.80 -7.48
CA ILE A 58 16.54 -6.88 -6.99
C ILE A 58 16.94 -7.25 -5.55
N HIS A 59 15.98 -7.73 -4.75
CA HIS A 59 16.23 -8.28 -3.42
C HIS A 59 16.82 -9.70 -3.47
N CYS A 60 16.57 -10.41 -4.57
CA CYS A 60 17.11 -11.73 -4.89
C CYS A 60 18.61 -11.72 -5.25
N LYS A 61 19.44 -11.09 -4.42
CA LYS A 61 20.70 -11.73 -3.99
C LYS A 61 20.48 -12.65 -2.78
N SER A 62 19.26 -12.66 -2.22
CA SER A 62 18.78 -13.63 -1.24
C SER A 62 17.40 -14.16 -1.67
N PRO A 63 17.19 -15.49 -1.74
CA PRO A 63 15.97 -16.11 -2.30
C PRO A 63 14.68 -15.64 -1.59
N PRO A 64 13.52 -15.70 -2.26
CA PRO A 64 12.27 -15.16 -1.72
C PRO A 64 11.81 -15.92 -0.47
N PRO A 65 11.20 -15.25 0.53
CA PRO A 65 10.46 -15.97 1.55
C PRO A 65 9.28 -16.69 0.90
N SER A 66 9.16 -17.97 1.22
CA SER A 66 8.08 -18.88 0.83
C SER A 66 6.70 -18.19 0.94
N PRO A 67 5.70 -18.57 0.11
CA PRO A 67 4.34 -18.15 0.37
C PRO A 67 3.96 -18.57 1.81
N PRO A 68 3.26 -17.71 2.58
CA PRO A 68 2.81 -18.12 3.90
C PRO A 68 1.90 -19.35 3.74
N PRO A 69 2.12 -20.44 4.50
CA PRO A 69 1.17 -21.54 4.51
C PRO A 69 -0.16 -21.04 5.09
N GLY A 70 -1.24 -21.23 4.33
CA GLY A 70 -2.62 -21.24 4.84
C GLY A 70 -3.20 -19.90 5.29
N SER A 71 -3.85 -19.19 4.37
CA SER A 71 -5.06 -18.44 4.73
C SER A 71 -6.26 -19.40 4.71
N GLN A 72 -6.29 -20.32 5.67
CA GLN A 72 -7.52 -21.03 6.07
C GLN A 72 -7.52 -21.10 7.59
N GLY A 73 -8.31 -20.23 8.21
CA GLY A 73 -8.40 -20.17 9.67
C GLY A 73 -9.04 -18.88 10.11
N TYR A 74 -10.37 -18.83 10.06
CA TYR A 74 -11.23 -18.27 11.12
C TYR A 74 -12.65 -18.76 10.84
N LEU A 75 -12.98 -19.95 11.36
CA LEU A 75 -14.33 -20.23 11.84
C LEU A 75 -14.17 -20.34 13.35
N VAL A 76 -14.46 -19.23 14.03
CA VAL A 76 -14.61 -19.20 15.49
C VAL A 76 -15.78 -20.14 15.83
N ALA A 77 -15.54 -21.08 16.74
CA ALA A 77 -16.60 -21.90 17.32
C ALA A 77 -17.57 -20.97 18.08
N GLY A 78 -18.80 -20.84 17.58
CA GLY A 78 -19.90 -20.26 18.35
C GLY A 78 -20.45 -21.30 19.34
N PRO A 79 -20.92 -20.88 20.53
CA PRO A 79 -21.45 -21.80 21.54
C PRO A 79 -22.75 -22.47 21.07
N PRO A 80 -23.08 -23.66 21.63
CA PRO A 80 -24.31 -24.37 21.29
C PRO A 80 -25.54 -23.70 21.92
N ASP A 81 -26.60 -23.56 21.14
CA ASP A 81 -27.98 -23.51 21.62
C ASP A 81 -28.66 -24.84 21.26
#